data_AF-A0A916JCM8-F1
#
_entry.id   AF-A0A916JCM8-F1
#
_cell.length_a   1.000
_cell.length_b   1.000
_cell.length_c   1.000
_cell.angle_alpha   90.00
_cell.angle_beta   90.00
_cell.angle_gamma   90.00
#
_symmetry.space_group_name_H-M   'P 1'
#
loop_
_entity.id
_entity.type
_entity.pdbx_description
1 polymer ?
#
loop_
_entity_poly.entity_id
_entity_poly.type
_entity_poly.pdbx_seq_one_letter_code
_entity_poly.pdbx_strand_id
1 'polypeptide(L)'
;MKSRRSFEPNRKQGLSPERAALQKQMASCFMILKFHDGNTWGKWSNEHAQPNKIMTISDGINEMLRVFEKYFRGSTFSGAIFDTRQHKKLGAFNKIYQFEKGVWTMVQPFEW
;
A
#
# COMPACT_ATOMS: atom_id res chain seq x y z
N MET A 1 -23.40 -39.67 15.77
CA MET A 1 -22.55 -39.21 14.66
C MET A 1 -22.50 -37.69 14.67
N LYS A 2 -21.33 -37.07 14.86
CA LYS A 2 -21.16 -35.61 14.80
C LYS A 2 -21.01 -35.20 13.34
N SER A 3 -21.93 -34.34 12.87
CA SER A 3 -21.92 -33.75 11.53
C SER A 3 -20.56 -33.08 11.23
N ARG A 4 -19.91 -33.48 10.14
CA ARG A 4 -18.73 -32.79 9.60
C ARG A 4 -19.18 -31.45 9.05
N ARG A 5 -18.79 -30.35 9.71
CA ARG A 5 -18.91 -29.00 9.13
C ARG A 5 -18.05 -28.96 7.86
N SER A 6 -18.69 -28.80 6.71
CA SER A 6 -18.02 -28.43 5.47
C SER A 6 -17.49 -27.00 5.63
N PHE A 7 -16.18 -26.83 5.56
CA PHE A 7 -15.57 -25.51 5.37
C PHE A 7 -15.76 -25.16 3.90
N GLU A 8 -16.83 -24.42 3.57
CA GLU A 8 -16.90 -23.78 2.27
C GLU A 8 -15.72 -22.79 2.13
N PRO A 9 -15.05 -22.75 0.95
CA PRO A 9 -14.02 -21.75 0.72
C PRO A 9 -14.69 -20.38 0.83
N ASN A 10 -14.32 -19.65 1.88
CA ASN A 10 -14.80 -18.30 2.14
C ASN A 10 -14.39 -17.44 0.94
N ARG A 11 -15.30 -17.28 -0.04
CA ARG A 11 -15.10 -16.38 -1.18
C ARG A 11 -14.92 -15.01 -0.55
N LYS A 12 -13.67 -14.52 -0.50
CA LYS A 12 -13.36 -13.17 -0.04
C LYS A 12 -14.19 -12.20 -0.88
N GLN A 13 -15.32 -11.74 -0.35
CA GLN A 13 -16.06 -10.65 -0.94
C GLN A 13 -15.12 -9.46 -0.94
N GLY A 14 -14.86 -8.90 -2.13
CA GLY A 14 -14.15 -7.64 -2.24
C GLY A 14 -14.87 -6.57 -1.40
N LEU A 15 -14.13 -5.56 -0.96
CA LEU A 15 -14.72 -4.42 -0.25
C LEU A 15 -15.79 -3.78 -1.15
N SER A 16 -16.91 -3.34 -0.55
CA SER A 16 -17.86 -2.50 -1.27
C SER A 16 -17.16 -1.21 -1.74
N PRO A 17 -17.59 -0.60 -2.86
CA PRO A 17 -16.99 0.63 -3.37
C PRO A 17 -16.90 1.75 -2.32
N GLU A 18 -17.93 1.87 -1.48
CA GLU A 18 -17.99 2.82 -0.36
C GLU A 18 -16.89 2.56 0.69
N ARG A 19 -16.67 1.30 1.06
CA ARG A 19 -15.60 0.92 2.00
C ARG A 19 -14.21 1.14 1.41
N ALA A 20 -14.04 0.88 0.12
CA ALA A 20 -12.79 1.19 -0.58
C ALA A 20 -12.50 2.70 -0.60
N ALA A 21 -13.52 3.53 -0.82
CA ALA A 21 -13.40 4.98 -0.76
C ALA A 21 -13.04 5.47 0.65
N LEU A 22 -13.70 4.92 1.68
CA LEU A 22 -13.41 5.25 3.08
C LEU A 22 -11.98 4.84 3.47
N GLN A 23 -11.53 3.65 3.08
CA GLN A 23 -10.13 3.24 3.28
C GLN A 23 -9.16 4.21 2.60
N LYS A 24 -9.43 4.58 1.34
CA LYS A 24 -8.60 5.57 0.63
C LYS A 24 -8.54 6.92 1.34
N GLN A 25 -9.64 7.38 1.95
CA GLN A 25 -9.65 8.61 2.75
C GLN A 25 -8.76 8.49 3.98
N MET A 26 -8.81 7.36 4.68
CA MET A 26 -8.07 7.12 5.92
C MET A 26 -6.60 6.72 5.69
N ALA A 27 -6.19 6.43 4.45
CA ALA A 27 -4.82 6.03 4.15
C ALA A 27 -3.83 7.20 4.33
N SER A 28 -2.71 6.94 5.01
CA SER A 28 -1.65 7.92 5.26
C SER A 28 -0.70 8.00 4.07
N CYS A 29 -0.39 6.89 3.42
CA CYS A 29 0.44 6.86 2.22
C CYS A 29 -0.07 5.86 1.17
N PHE A 30 0.45 6.02 -0.04
CA PHE A 30 0.23 5.11 -1.17
C PHE A 30 1.57 4.72 -1.80
N MET A 31 1.75 3.44 -2.11
CA MET A 31 2.90 2.95 -2.87
C MET A 31 2.46 2.52 -4.26
N ILE A 32 3.26 2.87 -5.27
CA ILE A 32 3.14 2.34 -6.63
C ILE A 32 4.47 1.73 -7.05
N LEU A 33 4.40 0.56 -7.68
CA LEU A 33 5.53 -0.18 -8.22
C LEU A 33 5.29 -0.40 -9.71
N LYS A 34 6.36 -0.32 -10.49
CA LYS A 34 6.43 -0.74 -11.88
C LYS A 34 7.43 -1.88 -11.98
N PHE A 35 7.00 -3.00 -12.55
CA PHE A 35 7.82 -4.20 -12.68
C PHE A 35 8.54 -4.24 -14.04
N HIS A 36 9.54 -5.12 -14.13
CA HIS A 36 10.31 -5.32 -15.37
C HIS A 36 9.47 -5.87 -16.53
N ASP A 37 8.35 -6.54 -16.25
CA ASP A 37 7.41 -7.05 -17.23
C ASP A 37 6.43 -5.98 -17.76
N GLY A 38 6.55 -4.73 -17.29
CA GLY A 38 5.68 -3.62 -17.66
C GLY A 38 4.41 -3.50 -16.82
N ASN A 39 4.11 -4.47 -15.95
CA ASN A 39 2.97 -4.41 -15.05
C ASN A 39 3.18 -3.38 -13.94
N THR A 40 2.07 -2.92 -13.37
CA THR A 40 2.08 -2.02 -12.22
C THR A 40 1.29 -2.60 -11.08
N TRP A 41 1.69 -2.25 -9.86
CA TRP A 41 0.99 -2.63 -8.65
C TRP A 41 0.95 -1.46 -7.70
N GLY A 42 -0.17 -1.29 -7.00
CA GLY A 42 -0.36 -0.19 -6.08
C GLY A 42 -1.05 -0.65 -4.81
N LYS A 43 -0.73 0.02 -3.69
CA LYS A 43 -1.27 -0.30 -2.37
C LYS A 43 -1.42 0.94 -1.49
N TRP A 44 -2.55 0.99 -0.79
CA TRP A 44 -2.82 1.96 0.28
C TRP A 44 -2.31 1.44 1.63
N SER A 45 -1.84 2.33 2.51
CA SER A 45 -1.29 1.98 3.83
C SER A 45 -2.22 1.18 4.72
N ASN A 46 -3.53 1.37 4.58
CA ASN A 46 -4.54 0.75 5.43
C ASN A 46 -5.38 -0.33 4.72
N GLU A 47 -4.99 -0.78 3.52
CA GLU A 47 -5.79 -1.71 2.70
C GLU A 47 -6.08 -3.05 3.43
N HIS A 48 -5.22 -3.43 4.38
CA HIS A 48 -5.41 -4.59 5.26
C HIS A 48 -5.34 -4.26 6.75
N ALA A 49 -5.33 -2.98 7.10
CA ALA A 49 -5.38 -2.58 8.50
C ALA A 49 -6.76 -2.90 9.08
N GLN A 50 -6.83 -3.15 10.38
CA GLN A 50 -8.13 -3.19 11.05
C GLN A 50 -8.83 -1.84 10.85
N PRO A 51 -10.16 -1.81 10.65
CA PRO A 51 -10.91 -0.60 10.29
C PRO A 51 -10.66 0.62 11.20
N ASN A 52 -10.25 0.39 12.45
CA ASN A 52 -10.05 1.42 13.46
C ASN A 52 -8.58 1.73 13.75
N LYS A 53 -7.63 1.04 13.10
CA LYS A 53 -6.21 1.30 13.32
C LYS A 53 -5.75 2.43 12.40
N ILE A 54 -5.74 3.65 12.94
CA ILE A 54 -5.09 4.79 12.30
C ILE A 54 -3.59 4.49 12.29
N MET A 55 -3.00 4.39 11.10
CA MET A 55 -1.56 4.25 10.94
C MET A 55 -0.94 5.63 10.84
N THR A 56 0.08 5.90 11.64
CA THR A 56 0.92 7.08 11.42
C THR A 56 1.56 7.01 10.02
N ILE A 57 2.04 8.13 9.50
CA ILE A 57 2.74 8.13 8.21
C ILE A 57 3.95 7.17 8.26
N SER A 58 4.63 7.17 9.40
CA SER A 58 5.79 6.34 9.73
C SER A 58 5.46 4.85 9.67
N ASP A 59 4.36 4.44 10.32
CA ASP A 59 3.88 3.06 10.24
C ASP A 59 3.51 2.68 8.80
N GLY A 60 2.86 3.59 8.07
CA GLY A 60 2.48 3.39 6.68
C GLY A 60 3.68 3.13 5.78
N ILE A 61 4.72 3.98 5.90
CA ILE A 61 5.96 3.86 5.12
C ILE A 61 6.70 2.57 5.47
N ASN A 62 6.84 2.25 6.76
CA ASN A 62 7.51 1.03 7.19
C ASN A 62 6.81 -0.22 6.64
N GLU A 63 5.48 -0.23 6.63
CA GLU A 63 4.71 -1.31 6.03
C GLU A 63 4.92 -1.40 4.51
N MET A 64 4.96 -0.26 3.80
CA MET A 64 5.25 -0.25 2.36
C MET A 64 6.63 -0.82 2.05
N LEU A 65 7.66 -0.37 2.77
CA LEU A 65 9.02 -0.87 2.60
C LEU A 65 9.11 -2.36 2.93
N ARG A 66 8.43 -2.83 3.99
CA ARG A 66 8.36 -4.26 4.34
C ARG A 66 7.69 -5.09 3.23
N VAL A 67 6.59 -4.61 2.67
CA VAL A 67 5.87 -5.28 1.58
C VAL A 67 6.73 -5.34 0.32
N PHE A 68 7.35 -4.22 -0.04
CA PHE A 68 8.29 -4.16 -1.16
C PHE A 68 9.43 -5.18 -0.99
N GLU A 69 10.09 -5.16 0.16
CA GLU A 69 11.23 -6.02 0.45
C GLU A 69 10.86 -7.51 0.38
N LYS A 70 9.74 -7.88 1.01
CA LYS A 70 9.33 -9.27 1.14
C LYS A 70 8.81 -9.88 -0.17
N TYR A 71 8.19 -9.09 -1.03
CA TYR A 71 7.43 -9.63 -2.17
C TYR A 71 7.91 -9.15 -3.54
N PHE A 72 8.57 -8.00 -3.63
CA PHE A 72 8.74 -7.28 -4.90
C PHE A 72 10.17 -6.83 -5.21
N ARG A 73 11.12 -6.95 -4.26
CA ARG A 73 12.50 -6.46 -4.42
C ARG A 73 13.18 -6.93 -5.71
N GLY A 74 13.00 -8.21 -6.08
CA GLY A 74 13.67 -8.79 -7.24
C GLY A 74 12.99 -8.55 -8.60
N SER A 75 11.75 -8.06 -8.62
CA SER A 75 10.96 -7.90 -9.85
C SER A 75 10.63 -6.45 -10.20
N THR A 76 10.93 -5.51 -9.29
CA THR A 76 10.58 -4.09 -9.45
C THR A 76 11.63 -3.34 -10.26
N PHE A 77 11.20 -2.70 -11.34
CA PHE A 77 12.01 -1.78 -12.13
C PHE A 77 12.11 -0.39 -11.48
N SER A 78 10.97 0.15 -11.05
CA SER A 78 10.91 1.42 -10.34
C SER A 78 9.71 1.48 -9.39
N GLY A 79 9.75 2.40 -8.43
CA GLY A 79 8.66 2.57 -7.47
C GLY A 79 8.64 3.95 -6.84
N ALA A 80 7.53 4.29 -6.20
CA ALA A 80 7.38 5.52 -5.45
C ALA A 80 6.41 5.34 -4.28
N ILE A 81 6.67 6.07 -3.20
CA ILE A 81 5.76 6.21 -2.06
C ILE A 81 5.34 7.67 -1.99
N PHE A 82 4.04 7.91 -1.80
CA PHE A 82 3.43 9.22 -1.72
C PHE A 82 2.79 9.44 -0.35
N ASP A 83 2.99 10.62 0.23
CA ASP A 83 2.19 11.09 1.35
C ASP A 83 0.80 11.50 0.85
N THR A 84 -0.23 10.91 1.44
CA THR A 84 -1.61 11.14 1.02
C THR A 84 -2.46 11.72 2.15
N ARG A 85 -1.85 12.18 3.25
CA ARG A 85 -2.56 12.81 4.37
C ARG A 85 -3.29 14.08 3.93
N GLN A 86 -2.62 14.92 3.15
CA GLN A 86 -3.18 16.19 2.65
C GLN A 86 -3.88 16.04 1.29
N HIS A 87 -3.29 15.27 0.37
CA HIS A 87 -3.77 15.15 -1.01
C HIS A 87 -3.82 13.70 -1.47
N LYS A 88 -4.99 13.22 -1.89
CA LYS A 88 -5.15 11.86 -2.45
C LYS A 88 -4.77 11.76 -3.94
N LYS A 89 -4.49 12.88 -4.59
CA LYS A 89 -3.93 12.90 -5.95
C LYS A 89 -2.43 12.66 -5.86
N LEU A 90 -1.92 11.72 -6.66
CA LEU A 90 -0.50 11.40 -6.71
C LEU A 90 0.19 12.38 -7.66
N GLY A 91 1.23 13.04 -7.19
CA GLY A 91 2.02 13.97 -7.99
C GLY A 91 3.43 14.13 -7.45
N ALA A 92 4.23 14.94 -8.13
CA ALA A 92 5.59 15.22 -7.66
C ALA A 92 5.60 15.91 -6.29
N PHE A 93 4.56 16.69 -5.97
CA PHE A 93 4.44 17.51 -4.75
C PHE A 93 4.20 16.72 -3.45
N ASN A 94 3.85 15.44 -3.54
CA ASN A 94 3.61 14.59 -2.37
C ASN A 94 4.37 13.27 -2.43
N LYS A 95 5.39 13.19 -3.29
CA LYS A 95 6.24 12.01 -3.43
C LYS A 95 7.36 12.08 -2.40
N ILE A 96 7.36 11.14 -1.46
CA ILE A 96 8.32 11.09 -0.34
C ILE A 96 9.50 10.18 -0.63
N TYR A 97 9.29 9.04 -1.29
CA TYR A 97 10.34 8.11 -1.67
C TYR A 97 10.24 7.72 -3.13
N GLN A 98 11.39 7.41 -3.73
CA GLN A 98 11.54 6.91 -5.09
C GLN A 98 12.52 5.74 -5.09
N PHE A 99 12.12 4.65 -5.74
CA PHE A 99 12.95 3.47 -5.95
C PHE A 99 13.42 3.43 -7.39
N GLU A 100 14.74 3.52 -7.57
CA GLU A 100 15.41 3.39 -8.86
C GLU A 100 16.77 2.75 -8.68
N LYS A 101 17.24 2.01 -9.69
CA LYS A 101 18.56 1.37 -9.69
C LYS A 101 18.83 0.51 -8.44
N GLY A 102 17.79 -0.13 -7.90
CA GLY A 102 17.93 -1.03 -6.75
C GLY A 102 17.94 -0.35 -5.39
N VAL A 103 17.74 0.98 -5.31
CA VAL A 103 17.81 1.73 -4.05
C VAL A 103 16.60 2.64 -3.85
N TRP A 104 16.15 2.76 -2.60
CA TRP A 104 15.17 3.75 -2.17
C TRP A 104 15.87 5.05 -1.79
N THR A 105 15.43 6.15 -2.37
CA THR A 105 15.92 7.50 -2.06
C THR A 105 14.76 8.37 -1.60
N MET A 106 14.97 9.14 -0.53
CA MET A 106 14.01 10.14 -0.08
C MET A 106 14.04 11.34 -1.02
N VAL A 107 12.89 11.75 -1.52
CA VAL A 107 12.75 12.87 -2.48
C VAL A 107 12.22 14.12 -1.79
N GLN A 108 11.31 13.95 -0.83
CA GLN A 108 10.75 15.06 -0.05
C GLN A 108 10.70 14.67 1.43
N PRO A 109 11.08 15.61 2.32
CA PRO A 109 10.88 15.41 3.75
C PRO A 109 9.38 15.41 4.07
N PHE A 110 9.02 14.73 5.15
CA PHE A 110 7.66 14.70 5.69
C PHE A 110 7.71 14.75 7.22
N GLU A 111 6.67 15.30 7.84
CA GLU A 111 6.54 15.32 9.30
C GLU A 111 6.05 13.96 9.81
N TRP A 112 6.73 13.44 10.85
CA TRP A 112 6.56 12.11 11.42
C TRP A 112 5.26 11.94 12.21
#